data_AF-M6ZJ73-F1
#
_entry.id   AF-M6ZJ73-F1
#
_cell.length_a   1.000
_cell.length_b   1.000
_cell.length_c   1.000
_cell.angle_alpha   90.00
_cell.angle_beta   90.00
_cell.angle_gamma   90.00
#
_symmetry.space_group_name_H-M   'P 1'
#
loop_
_entity.id
_entity.type
_entity.pdbx_description
1 polymer ?
#
loop_
_entity_poly.entity_id
_entity_poly.type
_entity_poly.pdbx_seq_one_letter_code
_entity_poly.pdbx_strand_id
1 'polypeptide(L)'
;MIALLNRRKSTKSKMNELSQEVLIQRAKFLSVLRKFFEKRNYLEMDTPCLKPVPSMEPYLDPFLVRSPSKKEKGYLITSPEYSLKEILSKGLEKIYEITHTFRSGEEGSPFHSAEFLMLEFYTVGITLEDLMDFCTDLLEVLDQEFYSYGFNREQVQRMSVEESLKRYAFCGISKSELDRVITEHTLSEIPAEKRAYEDSFFIVFLNLVEKHLPKGFTFLYDYPPELAALSKIRSGFAKRFELYFGNLELGNAFEELTDPIEQISRFRSERELRKNLGKEVYAIDSGLERALKEGIPDSCGISIGLDRLLLCILGGSSLREVSPYYGKFLNFQIGSED
;
A
#
# COMPACT_ATOMS: atom_id res chain seq x y z
N MET A 1 11.71 31.16 1.24
CA MET A 1 13.05 31.03 0.61
C MET A 1 12.94 30.01 -0.52
N ILE A 2 12.21 30.37 -1.58
CA ILE A 2 11.86 29.52 -2.74
C ILE A 2 12.74 29.98 -3.89
N ALA A 3 13.92 29.40 -4.04
CA ALA A 3 14.75 29.56 -5.24
C ALA A 3 15.96 28.64 -5.14
N LEU A 4 15.84 27.36 -5.55
CA LEU A 4 17.03 26.54 -5.87
C LEU A 4 16.72 25.21 -6.60
N LEU A 5 15.68 25.14 -7.44
CA LEU A 5 15.39 23.94 -8.26
C LEU A 5 15.64 24.10 -9.77
N ASN A 6 16.38 25.12 -10.20
CA ASN A 6 16.70 25.28 -11.62
C ASN A 6 18.20 25.41 -11.87
N ARG A 7 18.86 24.28 -12.19
CA ARG A 7 19.99 24.23 -13.14
C ARG A 7 20.43 22.78 -13.44
N ARG A 8 20.02 22.27 -14.60
CA ARG A 8 20.86 21.80 -15.74
C ARG A 8 20.11 20.76 -16.58
N LYS A 9 19.70 21.17 -17.77
CA LYS A 9 19.44 20.27 -18.89
C LYS A 9 20.80 19.74 -19.39
N SER A 10 21.04 18.45 -19.24
CA SER A 10 22.06 17.71 -19.99
C SER A 10 21.38 16.43 -20.49
N THR A 11 21.23 16.35 -21.80
CA THR A 11 20.75 15.18 -22.54
C THR A 11 21.90 14.17 -22.67
N LYS A 12 22.04 13.31 -21.66
CA LYS A 12 22.65 11.97 -21.71
C LYS A 12 22.54 11.33 -20.33
N SER A 13 21.95 10.13 -20.28
CA SER A 13 22.10 9.11 -19.24
C SER A 13 22.44 9.61 -17.83
N LYS A 14 21.42 9.80 -16.98
CA LYS A 14 21.66 9.88 -15.54
C LYS A 14 20.70 8.95 -14.81
N MET A 15 21.28 7.92 -14.20
CA MET A 15 20.72 7.29 -13.00
C MET A 15 20.21 8.38 -12.05
N ASN A 16 19.16 8.09 -11.30
CA ASN A 16 18.63 9.05 -10.35
C ASN A 16 19.68 9.38 -9.27
N GLU A 17 20.39 10.50 -9.42
CA GLU A 17 21.38 10.99 -8.46
C GLU A 17 20.67 11.91 -7.46
N LEU A 18 20.30 11.35 -6.31
CA LEU A 18 19.79 12.15 -5.19
C LEU A 18 20.87 13.10 -4.66
N SER A 19 20.47 14.30 -4.24
CA SER A 19 21.40 15.23 -3.60
C SER A 19 21.83 14.71 -2.22
N GLN A 20 23.00 15.15 -1.75
CA GLN A 20 23.47 14.84 -0.39
C GLN A 20 22.45 15.24 0.67
N GLU A 21 21.78 16.38 0.48
CA GLU A 21 20.74 16.87 1.37
C GLU A 21 19.55 15.90 1.46
N VAL A 22 19.05 15.41 0.33
CA VAL A 22 17.96 14.42 0.31
C VAL A 22 18.37 13.12 1.00
N LEU A 23 19.60 12.64 0.78
CA LEU A 23 20.11 11.44 1.46
C LEU A 23 20.16 11.61 2.98
N ILE A 24 20.57 12.79 3.46
CA ILE A 24 20.55 13.13 4.89
C ILE A 24 19.11 13.17 5.41
N GLN A 25 18.17 13.79 4.68
CA GLN A 25 16.76 13.82 5.07
C GLN A 25 16.16 12.42 5.17
N ARG A 26 16.43 11.53 4.20
CA ARG A 26 16.00 10.12 4.28
C ARG A 26 16.52 9.43 5.53
N ALA A 27 17.80 9.58 5.85
CA ALA A 27 18.39 8.97 7.03
C ALA A 27 17.75 9.49 8.33
N LYS A 28 17.51 10.81 8.41
CA LYS A 28 16.82 11.43 9.56
C LYS A 28 15.37 10.94 9.66
N PHE A 29 14.64 10.88 8.55
CA PHE A 29 13.27 10.39 8.48
C PHE A 29 13.15 8.98 9.05
N LEU A 30 13.99 8.05 8.57
CA LEU A 30 14.04 6.67 9.07
C LEU A 30 14.41 6.59 10.56
N SER A 31 15.31 7.46 11.04
CA SER A 31 15.66 7.52 12.47
C SER A 31 14.49 7.98 13.34
N VAL A 32 13.72 8.99 12.90
CA VAL A 32 12.54 9.48 13.62
C VAL A 32 11.44 8.42 13.64
N LEU A 33 11.19 7.73 12.53
CA LEU A 33 10.24 6.62 12.47
C LEU A 33 10.57 5.53 13.50
N ARG A 34 11.81 5.04 13.51
CA ARG A 34 12.23 4.00 14.48
C ARG A 34 12.06 4.47 15.93
N LYS A 35 12.47 5.70 16.24
CA LYS A 35 12.29 6.28 17.59
C LYS A 35 10.82 6.40 17.99
N PHE A 36 9.93 6.69 17.04
CA PHE A 36 8.50 6.78 17.30
C PHE A 36 7.92 5.43 17.78
N PHE A 37 8.31 4.34 17.11
CA PHE A 37 7.93 2.97 17.46
C PHE A 37 8.61 2.48 18.75
N GLU A 38 9.91 2.74 18.91
CA GLU A 38 10.69 2.41 20.11
C GLU A 38 10.08 3.04 21.38
N LYS A 39 9.77 4.35 21.35
CA LYS A 39 9.11 5.07 22.45
C LYS A 39 7.75 4.47 22.84
N ARG A 40 7.11 3.72 21.94
CA ARG A 40 5.79 3.07 22.13
C ARG A 40 5.90 1.57 22.40
N ASN A 41 7.11 1.06 22.64
CA ASN A 41 7.42 -0.34 22.92
C ASN A 41 7.05 -1.31 21.79
N TYR A 42 7.15 -0.87 20.52
CA TYR A 42 7.08 -1.78 19.39
C TYR A 42 8.43 -2.45 19.17
N LEU A 43 8.39 -3.71 18.74
CA LEU A 43 9.58 -4.48 18.36
C LEU A 43 9.79 -4.37 16.84
N GLU A 44 11.00 -3.97 16.42
CA GLU A 44 11.38 -4.01 15.00
C GLU A 44 11.68 -5.45 14.61
N MET A 45 10.92 -5.99 13.67
CA MET A 45 11.11 -7.32 13.10
C MET A 45 12.02 -7.24 11.86
N ASP A 46 12.65 -8.37 11.55
CA ASP A 46 13.47 -8.57 10.35
C ASP A 46 13.01 -9.89 9.71
N THR A 47 12.25 -9.80 8.62
CA THR A 47 11.65 -10.97 7.97
C THR A 47 12.21 -11.23 6.57
N PRO A 48 12.16 -12.49 6.07
CA PRO A 48 12.75 -12.81 4.78
C PRO A 48 12.09 -12.09 3.59
N CYS A 49 12.90 -11.37 2.81
CA CYS A 49 12.45 -10.71 1.57
C CYS A 49 12.36 -11.65 0.35
N LEU A 50 12.91 -12.87 0.43
CA LEU A 50 12.85 -13.89 -0.62
C LEU A 50 12.06 -15.09 -0.10
N LYS A 51 10.88 -15.34 -0.68
CA LYS A 51 9.99 -16.43 -0.27
C LYS A 51 9.78 -17.45 -1.38
N PRO A 52 9.59 -18.75 -1.07
CA PRO A 52 9.26 -19.75 -2.08
C PRO A 52 7.88 -19.56 -2.71
N VAL A 53 6.97 -18.90 -1.96
CA VAL A 53 5.61 -18.57 -2.37
C VAL A 53 5.40 -17.08 -2.02
N PRO A 54 4.96 -16.24 -2.97
CA PRO A 54 4.66 -14.84 -2.71
C PRO A 54 3.28 -14.69 -2.04
N SER A 55 2.93 -13.48 -1.61
CA SER A 55 1.55 -13.18 -1.20
C SER A 55 0.57 -13.36 -2.36
N MET A 56 -0.68 -13.71 -2.01
CA MET A 56 -1.76 -13.93 -2.96
C MET A 56 -2.49 -12.61 -3.20
N GLU A 57 -1.86 -11.67 -3.89
CA GLU A 57 -2.51 -10.43 -4.32
C GLU A 57 -2.80 -10.50 -5.83
N PRO A 58 -4.07 -10.55 -6.28
CA PRO A 58 -4.41 -10.73 -7.69
C PRO A 58 -3.82 -9.67 -8.64
N TYR A 59 -3.71 -8.43 -8.16
CA TYR A 59 -3.34 -7.31 -9.02
C TYR A 59 -1.84 -7.01 -9.02
N LEU A 60 -1.08 -7.53 -8.05
CA LEU A 60 0.36 -7.37 -7.97
C LEU A 60 1.11 -8.56 -8.58
N ASP A 61 2.30 -8.29 -9.11
CA ASP A 61 3.19 -9.32 -9.64
C ASP A 61 4.57 -9.23 -8.96
N PRO A 62 5.05 -10.29 -8.31
CA PRO A 62 6.36 -10.31 -7.66
C PRO A 62 7.49 -10.55 -8.68
N PHE A 63 8.72 -10.16 -8.31
CA PHE A 63 9.90 -10.55 -9.07
C PHE A 63 10.30 -11.99 -8.78
N LEU A 64 10.52 -12.79 -9.83
CA LEU A 64 11.03 -14.16 -9.74
C LEU A 64 12.56 -14.17 -9.70
N VAL A 65 13.12 -14.83 -8.71
CA VAL A 65 14.57 -15.09 -8.56
C VAL A 65 14.83 -16.57 -8.78
N ARG A 66 15.85 -16.91 -9.57
CA ARG A 66 16.31 -18.28 -9.81
C ARG A 66 17.80 -18.39 -9.53
N SER A 67 18.23 -19.46 -8.87
CA SER A 67 19.66 -19.71 -8.71
C SER A 67 20.28 -20.09 -10.06
N PRO A 68 21.60 -19.87 -10.27
CA PRO A 68 22.27 -20.21 -11.53
C PRO A 68 22.09 -21.69 -11.92
N SER A 69 21.97 -22.58 -10.92
CA SER A 69 21.71 -24.01 -11.11
C SER A 69 20.30 -24.33 -11.60
N LYS A 70 19.37 -23.37 -11.56
CA LYS A 70 17.93 -23.50 -11.78
C LYS A 70 17.20 -24.47 -10.84
N LYS A 71 17.87 -24.96 -9.79
CA LYS A 71 17.28 -25.86 -8.80
C LYS A 71 16.49 -25.13 -7.72
N GLU A 72 16.85 -23.88 -7.44
CA GLU A 72 16.14 -23.03 -6.48
C GLU A 72 15.44 -21.90 -7.23
N LYS A 73 14.20 -21.64 -6.83
CA LYS A 73 13.44 -20.47 -7.24
C LYS A 73 12.72 -19.88 -6.04
N GLY A 74 12.52 -18.57 -6.07
CA GLY A 74 11.74 -17.84 -5.08
C GLY A 74 11.27 -16.51 -5.66
N TYR A 75 10.50 -15.80 -4.87
CA TYR A 75 9.88 -14.55 -5.24
C TYR A 75 10.26 -13.48 -4.22
N LEU A 76 10.60 -12.30 -4.70
CA LEU A 76 10.75 -11.14 -3.83
C LEU A 76 9.38 -10.71 -3.31
N ILE A 77 9.30 -10.37 -2.03
CA ILE A 77 8.03 -10.00 -1.37
C ILE A 77 7.46 -8.69 -1.94
N THR A 78 6.13 -8.63 -2.03
CA THR A 78 5.39 -7.39 -2.33
C THR A 78 4.98 -6.63 -1.06
N SER A 79 4.99 -7.31 0.10
CA SER A 79 4.81 -6.81 1.47
C SER A 79 5.31 -7.89 2.47
N PRO A 80 5.77 -7.51 3.68
CA PRO A 80 6.11 -8.43 4.76
C PRO A 80 4.91 -9.04 5.51
N GLU A 81 3.67 -8.67 5.16
CA GLU A 81 2.42 -9.02 5.86
C GLU A 81 2.32 -10.47 6.33
N TYR A 82 2.59 -11.44 5.44
CA TYR A 82 2.44 -12.85 5.78
C TYR A 82 3.43 -13.26 6.88
N SER A 83 4.67 -12.77 6.79
CA SER A 83 5.71 -13.05 7.78
C SER A 83 5.40 -12.37 9.12
N LEU A 84 4.86 -11.16 9.10
CA LEU A 84 4.46 -10.44 10.32
C LEU A 84 3.26 -11.11 11.00
N LYS A 85 2.29 -11.62 10.23
CA LYS A 85 1.17 -12.42 10.74
C LYS A 85 1.63 -13.74 11.37
N GLU A 86 2.65 -14.39 10.81
CA GLU A 86 3.31 -15.55 11.44
C GLU A 86 4.02 -15.21 12.75
N ILE A 87 4.44 -13.96 12.93
CA ILE A 87 5.04 -13.50 14.18
C ILE A 87 3.95 -13.16 15.22
N LEU A 88 2.84 -12.55 14.79
CA LEU A 88 1.69 -12.30 15.67
C LEU A 88 1.13 -13.59 16.27
N SER A 89 1.07 -14.69 15.50
CA SER A 89 0.59 -15.99 16.02
C SER A 89 1.48 -16.57 17.12
N LYS A 90 2.70 -16.04 17.30
CA LYS A 90 3.61 -16.40 18.40
C LYS A 90 3.39 -15.59 19.69
N GLY A 91 2.40 -14.70 19.70
CA GLY A 91 2.00 -13.92 20.87
C GLY A 91 2.71 -12.57 21.03
N LEU A 92 3.37 -12.05 19.98
CA LEU A 92 3.85 -10.66 19.99
C LEU A 92 2.69 -9.72 19.65
N GLU A 93 2.56 -8.64 20.43
CA GLU A 93 1.38 -7.75 20.35
C GLU A 93 1.63 -6.43 19.62
N LYS A 94 2.88 -5.97 19.57
CA LYS A 94 3.29 -4.68 18.98
C LYS A 94 4.56 -4.87 18.18
N ILE A 95 4.39 -5.04 16.87
CA ILE A 95 5.50 -5.30 15.95
C ILE A 95 5.46 -4.33 14.79
N TYR A 96 6.63 -3.97 14.27
CA TYR A 96 6.77 -3.24 13.02
C TYR A 96 7.96 -3.74 12.23
N GLU A 97 7.96 -3.50 10.94
CA GLU A 97 9.10 -3.74 10.07
C GLU A 97 9.22 -2.59 9.08
N ILE A 98 10.46 -2.13 8.86
CA ILE A 98 10.80 -1.25 7.74
C ILE A 98 11.65 -2.08 6.78
N THR A 99 11.09 -2.49 5.66
CA THR A 99 11.76 -3.39 4.72
C THR A 99 11.60 -2.96 3.27
N HIS A 100 12.45 -3.54 2.42
CA HIS A 100 12.34 -3.39 0.97
C HIS A 100 11.25 -4.31 0.43
N THR A 101 10.36 -3.76 -0.38
CA THR A 101 9.32 -4.49 -1.10
C THR A 101 9.49 -4.28 -2.59
N PHE A 102 9.07 -5.28 -3.37
CA PHE A 102 9.35 -5.35 -4.80
C PHE A 102 8.08 -5.67 -5.59
N ARG A 103 7.79 -4.86 -6.62
CA ARG A 103 6.61 -5.03 -7.47
C ARG A 103 6.99 -4.88 -8.93
N SER A 104 6.73 -5.93 -9.71
CA SER A 104 6.98 -5.97 -11.14
C SER A 104 5.89 -5.19 -11.89
N GLY A 105 6.27 -4.52 -12.98
CA GLY A 105 5.31 -3.85 -13.88
C GLY A 105 4.77 -2.49 -13.38
N GLU A 106 5.29 -1.95 -12.28
CA GLU A 106 4.85 -0.64 -11.77
C GLU A 106 5.65 0.56 -12.32
N GLU A 107 6.60 0.34 -13.23
CA GLU A 107 7.38 1.45 -13.81
C GLU A 107 6.53 2.35 -14.74
N GLY A 108 6.90 3.64 -14.81
CA GLY A 108 6.28 4.61 -15.73
C GLY A 108 5.42 5.67 -15.04
N SER A 109 5.10 5.50 -13.75
CA SER A 109 4.47 6.53 -12.93
C SER A 109 5.52 7.37 -12.17
N PRO A 110 5.31 8.68 -11.98
CA PRO A 110 6.16 9.49 -11.10
C PRO A 110 6.07 9.07 -9.63
N PHE A 111 5.11 8.21 -9.25
CA PHE A 111 4.82 7.78 -7.88
C PHE A 111 5.06 6.28 -7.62
N HIS A 112 5.65 5.57 -8.59
CA HIS A 112 5.96 4.15 -8.48
C HIS A 112 7.44 3.86 -8.75
N SER A 113 7.94 2.82 -8.09
CA SER A 113 9.25 2.22 -8.37
C SER A 113 9.17 0.73 -8.12
N ALA A 114 9.92 -0.06 -8.89
CA ALA A 114 9.93 -1.52 -8.77
C ALA A 114 10.44 -2.03 -7.41
N GLU A 115 11.24 -1.23 -6.72
CA GLU A 115 11.73 -1.42 -5.35
C GLU A 115 11.35 -0.17 -4.56
N PHE A 116 10.88 -0.32 -3.33
CA PHE A 116 10.60 0.81 -2.43
C PHE A 116 10.64 0.35 -0.97
N LEU A 117 10.75 1.32 -0.05
CA LEU A 117 10.66 1.05 1.38
C LEU A 117 9.20 1.08 1.85
N MET A 118 8.82 0.04 2.58
CA MET A 118 7.54 -0.07 3.25
C MET A 118 7.76 -0.08 4.76
N LEU A 119 6.95 0.68 5.50
CA LEU A 119 6.73 0.48 6.92
C LEU A 119 5.46 -0.33 7.06
N GLU A 120 5.51 -1.45 7.75
CA GLU A 120 4.33 -2.22 8.09
C GLU A 120 4.32 -2.54 9.58
N PHE A 121 3.19 -2.37 10.24
CA PHE A 121 3.09 -2.61 11.68
C PHE A 121 1.73 -3.12 12.10
N TYR A 122 1.72 -3.87 13.20
CA TYR A 122 0.55 -4.54 13.75
C TYR A 122 0.45 -4.31 15.25
N THR A 123 -0.80 -4.15 15.71
CA THR A 123 -1.12 -3.91 17.11
C THR A 123 -2.31 -4.76 17.52
N VAL A 124 -2.15 -5.57 18.57
CA VAL A 124 -3.22 -6.40 19.14
C VAL A 124 -4.15 -5.54 20.01
N GLY A 125 -5.44 -5.85 19.95
CA GLY A 125 -6.45 -5.31 20.87
C GLY A 125 -6.84 -3.85 20.63
N ILE A 126 -6.56 -3.29 19.45
CA ILE A 126 -6.98 -1.94 19.06
C ILE A 126 -8.08 -1.98 17.99
N THR A 127 -8.79 -0.87 17.84
CA THR A 127 -9.74 -0.64 16.76
C THR A 127 -9.08 0.04 15.55
N LEU A 128 -9.80 0.14 14.43
CA LEU A 128 -9.33 0.92 13.27
C LEU A 128 -9.25 2.40 13.59
N GLU A 129 -10.17 2.91 14.42
CA GLU A 129 -10.19 4.29 14.87
C GLU A 129 -8.92 4.60 15.69
N ASP A 130 -8.54 3.70 16.60
CA ASP A 130 -7.28 3.79 17.34
C ASP A 130 -6.06 3.78 16.40
N LEU A 131 -6.11 2.97 15.34
CA LEU A 131 -5.04 2.92 14.34
C LEU A 131 -4.97 4.21 13.51
N MET A 132 -6.10 4.83 13.15
CA MET A 132 -6.12 6.16 12.53
C MET A 132 -5.54 7.23 13.47
N ASP A 133 -5.84 7.18 14.77
CA ASP A 133 -5.25 8.06 15.78
C ASP A 133 -3.73 7.85 15.88
N PHE A 134 -3.28 6.59 15.85
CA PHE A 134 -1.86 6.25 15.85
C PHE A 134 -1.12 6.77 14.62
N CYS A 135 -1.72 6.66 13.43
CA CYS A 135 -1.18 7.25 12.20
C CYS A 135 -1.15 8.78 12.29
N THR A 136 -2.17 9.41 12.87
CA THR A 136 -2.21 10.87 13.08
C THR A 136 -1.10 11.33 14.02
N ASP A 137 -0.86 10.59 15.11
CA ASP A 137 0.27 10.77 16.04
C ASP A 137 1.63 10.69 15.31
N LEU A 138 1.79 9.72 14.41
CA LEU A 138 3.01 9.56 13.63
C LEU A 138 3.26 10.78 12.73
N LEU A 139 2.23 11.25 12.03
CA LEU A 139 2.32 12.44 11.18
C LEU A 139 2.69 13.70 11.97
N GLU A 140 2.11 13.87 13.17
CA GLU A 140 2.43 14.96 14.08
C GLU A 140 3.89 14.92 14.55
N VAL A 141 4.39 13.74 14.94
CA VAL A 141 5.80 13.57 15.35
C VAL A 141 6.75 13.84 14.18
N LEU A 142 6.38 13.46 12.96
CA LEU A 142 7.20 13.78 11.78
C LEU A 142 7.26 15.30 11.51
N ASP A 143 6.19 16.05 11.78
CA ASP A 143 6.22 17.52 11.67
C ASP A 143 7.14 18.13 12.73
N GLN A 144 7.06 17.65 13.98
CA GLN A 144 7.78 18.20 15.13
C GLN A 144 9.27 17.81 15.17
N GLU A 145 9.59 16.53 14.93
CA GLU A 145 10.94 15.97 15.13
C GLU A 145 11.74 15.82 13.82
N PHE A 146 11.07 15.67 12.67
CA PHE A 146 11.72 15.46 11.37
C PHE A 146 11.81 16.74 10.52
N TYR A 147 10.68 17.24 10.01
CA TYR A 147 10.61 18.37 9.08
C TYR A 147 9.28 19.08 9.28
N SER A 148 9.28 20.36 9.64
CA SER A 148 8.01 21.08 9.83
C SER A 148 7.40 21.42 8.47
N TYR A 149 6.29 20.75 8.15
CA TYR A 149 5.50 20.92 6.94
C TYR A 149 4.13 21.55 7.22
N GLY A 150 3.90 22.02 8.44
CA GLY A 150 2.68 22.71 8.85
C GLY A 150 1.54 21.75 9.14
N PHE A 151 1.84 20.56 9.66
CA PHE A 151 0.82 19.59 10.03
C PHE A 151 -0.17 20.19 11.04
N ASN A 152 -1.46 20.01 10.78
CA ASN A 152 -2.51 20.30 11.74
C ASN A 152 -3.44 19.10 11.85
N ARG A 153 -3.46 18.48 13.03
CA ARG A 153 -4.33 17.35 13.38
C ARG A 153 -5.80 17.61 13.09
N GLU A 154 -6.29 18.82 13.31
CA GLU A 154 -7.70 19.19 13.07
C GLU A 154 -8.08 19.19 11.58
N GLN A 155 -7.10 19.23 10.68
CA GLN A 155 -7.32 19.18 9.23
C GLN A 155 -7.30 17.76 8.66
N VAL A 156 -6.93 16.76 9.47
CA VAL A 156 -6.94 15.36 9.05
C VAL A 156 -8.37 14.88 8.91
N GLN A 157 -8.77 14.52 7.70
CA GLN A 157 -10.14 14.10 7.42
C GLN A 157 -10.31 12.59 7.66
N ARG A 158 -11.49 12.21 8.16
CA ARG A 158 -11.98 10.83 8.15
C ARG A 158 -13.29 10.83 7.39
N MET A 159 -13.37 10.09 6.30
CA MET A 159 -14.53 10.07 5.41
C MET A 159 -14.80 8.63 4.99
N SER A 160 -16.04 8.17 5.08
CA SER A 160 -16.36 6.84 4.58
C SER A 160 -16.31 6.80 3.06
N VAL A 161 -16.07 5.63 2.48
CA VAL A 161 -16.10 5.45 1.02
C VAL A 161 -17.45 5.86 0.46
N GLU A 162 -18.56 5.52 1.14
CA GLU A 162 -19.89 5.93 0.73
C GLU A 162 -20.09 7.46 0.77
N GLU A 163 -19.58 8.14 1.80
CA GLU A 163 -19.60 9.61 1.86
C GLU A 163 -18.80 10.23 0.71
N SER A 164 -17.63 9.66 0.40
CA SER A 164 -16.79 10.15 -0.70
C SER A 164 -17.49 10.01 -2.07
N LEU A 165 -18.16 8.88 -2.31
CA LEU A 165 -18.95 8.65 -3.53
C LEU A 165 -20.10 9.66 -3.64
N LYS A 166 -20.84 9.87 -2.54
CA LYS A 166 -21.92 10.88 -2.50
C LYS A 166 -21.39 12.29 -2.78
N ARG A 167 -20.24 12.64 -2.20
CA ARG A 167 -19.64 13.98 -2.31
C ARG A 167 -19.07 14.28 -3.70
N TYR A 168 -18.37 13.32 -4.29
CA TYR A 168 -17.57 13.59 -5.51
C TYR A 168 -18.12 12.93 -6.78
N ALA A 169 -18.85 11.82 -6.66
CA ALA A 169 -19.44 11.10 -7.78
C ALA A 169 -20.97 11.20 -7.84
N PHE A 170 -21.60 11.81 -6.81
CA PHE A 170 -23.06 11.98 -6.71
C PHE A 170 -23.83 10.66 -6.87
N CYS A 171 -23.31 9.59 -6.26
CA CYS A 171 -23.92 8.27 -6.28
C CYS A 171 -23.73 7.52 -4.96
N GLY A 172 -24.57 6.51 -4.73
CA GLY A 172 -24.35 5.49 -3.71
C GLY A 172 -23.38 4.40 -4.14
N ILE A 173 -23.09 3.49 -3.21
CA ILE A 173 -22.08 2.43 -3.33
C ILE A 173 -22.55 1.21 -4.13
N SER A 174 -23.82 1.16 -4.53
CA SER A 174 -24.41 0.01 -5.23
C SER A 174 -23.89 -0.12 -6.67
N LYS A 175 -23.76 -1.36 -7.18
CA LYS A 175 -23.30 -1.61 -8.56
C LYS A 175 -24.12 -0.83 -9.60
N SER A 176 -25.45 -0.81 -9.43
CA SER A 176 -26.35 -0.11 -10.35
C SER A 176 -26.10 1.40 -10.40
N GLU A 177 -25.78 2.02 -9.26
CA GLU A 177 -25.48 3.45 -9.22
C GLU A 177 -24.10 3.76 -9.78
N LEU A 178 -23.10 2.93 -9.50
CA LEU A 178 -21.77 3.03 -10.09
C LEU A 178 -21.84 2.90 -11.62
N ASP A 179 -22.53 1.88 -12.13
CA ASP A 179 -22.72 1.67 -13.57
C ASP A 179 -23.46 2.85 -14.24
N ARG A 180 -24.48 3.42 -13.58
CA ARG A 180 -25.16 4.63 -14.05
C ARG A 180 -24.18 5.78 -14.23
N VAL A 181 -23.35 6.06 -13.24
CA VAL A 181 -22.34 7.14 -13.29
C VAL A 181 -21.31 6.87 -14.39
N ILE A 182 -20.86 5.63 -14.57
CA ILE A 182 -19.92 5.26 -15.64
C ILE A 182 -20.51 5.59 -17.01
N THR A 183 -21.79 5.27 -17.23
CA THR A 183 -22.49 5.56 -18.48
C THR A 183 -22.71 7.06 -18.68
N GLU A 184 -23.19 7.78 -17.67
CA GLU A 184 -23.45 9.23 -17.75
C GLU A 184 -22.18 10.03 -18.06
N HIS A 185 -21.03 9.61 -17.52
CA HIS A 185 -19.75 10.28 -17.69
C HIS A 185 -18.86 9.67 -18.79
N THR A 186 -19.33 8.64 -19.50
CA THR A 186 -18.56 7.90 -20.53
C THR A 186 -17.18 7.44 -20.00
N LEU A 187 -17.13 6.85 -18.80
CA LEU A 187 -15.86 6.48 -18.15
C LEU A 187 -15.28 5.13 -18.62
N SER A 188 -16.04 4.32 -19.37
CA SER A 188 -15.60 3.02 -19.86
C SER A 188 -16.37 2.60 -21.12
N GLU A 189 -15.70 1.93 -22.04
CA GLU A 189 -16.29 1.32 -23.24
C GLU A 189 -16.83 -0.10 -22.97
N ILE A 190 -16.49 -0.69 -21.82
CA ILE A 190 -16.96 -2.02 -21.45
C ILE A 190 -18.46 -1.92 -21.10
N PRO A 191 -19.32 -2.86 -21.53
CA PRO A 191 -20.73 -2.87 -21.11
C PRO A 191 -20.91 -3.18 -19.62
N ALA A 192 -21.96 -2.65 -18.99
CA ALA A 192 -22.25 -2.81 -17.56
C ALA A 192 -22.43 -4.27 -17.13
N GLU A 193 -22.96 -5.11 -18.02
CA GLU A 193 -23.22 -6.53 -17.77
C GLU A 193 -21.94 -7.36 -17.73
N LYS A 194 -20.84 -6.83 -18.27
CA LYS A 194 -19.53 -7.49 -18.32
C LYS A 194 -18.58 -7.03 -17.22
N ARG A 195 -18.93 -5.99 -16.47
CA ARG A 195 -18.14 -5.50 -15.34
C ARG A 195 -18.49 -6.23 -14.05
N ALA A 196 -17.47 -6.63 -13.31
CA ALA A 196 -17.63 -6.97 -11.91
C ALA A 196 -17.98 -5.71 -11.09
N TYR A 197 -18.28 -5.91 -9.81
CA TYR A 197 -18.54 -4.78 -8.90
C TYR A 197 -17.29 -3.90 -8.77
N GLU A 198 -16.15 -4.54 -8.54
CA GLU A 198 -14.83 -3.97 -8.31
C GLU A 198 -14.38 -3.11 -9.50
N ASP A 199 -14.60 -3.60 -10.72
CA ASP A 199 -14.34 -2.82 -11.94
C ASP A 199 -15.11 -1.50 -11.92
N SER A 200 -16.41 -1.59 -11.60
CA SER A 200 -17.31 -0.43 -11.59
C SER A 200 -16.92 0.55 -10.48
N PHE A 201 -16.57 0.03 -9.31
CA PHE A 201 -16.08 0.80 -8.19
C PHE A 201 -14.80 1.56 -8.56
N PHE A 202 -13.76 0.88 -9.02
CA PHE A 202 -12.48 1.52 -9.33
C PHE A 202 -12.57 2.53 -10.47
N ILE A 203 -13.39 2.26 -11.49
CA ILE A 203 -13.61 3.23 -12.58
C ILE A 203 -14.20 4.53 -12.02
N VAL A 204 -15.24 4.46 -11.19
CA VAL A 204 -15.85 5.65 -10.56
C VAL A 204 -14.87 6.30 -9.59
N PHE A 205 -14.28 5.51 -8.69
CA PHE A 205 -13.42 5.99 -7.62
C PHE A 205 -12.19 6.73 -8.16
N LEU A 206 -11.42 6.10 -9.06
CA LEU A 206 -10.20 6.69 -9.62
C LEU A 206 -10.49 7.92 -10.49
N ASN A 207 -11.65 7.96 -11.17
CA ASN A 207 -11.96 9.08 -12.07
C ASN A 207 -12.65 10.26 -11.38
N LEU A 208 -13.45 10.00 -10.35
CA LEU A 208 -14.33 11.01 -9.76
C LEU A 208 -14.06 11.24 -8.28
N VAL A 209 -13.59 10.26 -7.51
CA VAL A 209 -13.32 10.43 -6.08
C VAL A 209 -11.86 10.81 -5.83
N GLU A 210 -10.92 9.93 -6.16
CA GLU A 210 -9.50 10.06 -5.82
C GLU A 210 -8.90 11.38 -6.32
N LYS A 211 -9.24 11.78 -7.55
CA LYS A 211 -8.78 13.04 -8.16
C LYS A 211 -9.23 14.30 -7.42
N HIS A 212 -10.30 14.22 -6.63
CA HIS A 212 -10.91 15.36 -5.94
C HIS A 212 -10.73 15.31 -4.43
N LEU A 213 -9.99 14.32 -3.92
CA LEU A 213 -9.62 14.28 -2.50
C LEU A 213 -8.89 15.58 -2.10
N PRO A 214 -9.15 16.08 -0.89
CA PRO A 214 -8.64 17.37 -0.45
C PRO A 214 -7.13 17.36 -0.35
N LYS A 215 -6.51 18.54 -0.55
CA LYS A 215 -5.08 18.73 -0.30
C LYS A 215 -4.84 18.65 1.21
N GLY A 216 -4.43 17.48 1.69
CA GLY A 216 -4.23 17.16 3.10
C GLY A 216 -4.38 15.66 3.35
N PHE A 217 -4.15 15.23 4.58
CA PHE A 217 -4.31 13.83 4.96
C PHE A 217 -5.78 13.46 5.09
N THR A 218 -6.18 12.38 4.43
CA THR A 218 -7.55 11.85 4.48
C THR A 218 -7.50 10.35 4.71
N PHE A 219 -8.20 9.87 5.73
CA PHE A 219 -8.53 8.47 5.90
C PHE A 219 -9.85 8.18 5.18
N LEU A 220 -9.81 7.31 4.19
CA LEU A 220 -11.00 6.71 3.59
C LEU A 220 -11.26 5.37 4.25
N TYR A 221 -12.47 5.12 4.75
CA TYR A 221 -12.79 3.90 5.51
C TYR A 221 -14.16 3.31 5.16
N ASP A 222 -14.47 2.13 5.71
CA ASP A 222 -15.70 1.36 5.44
C ASP A 222 -15.85 1.06 3.94
N TYR A 223 -14.87 0.33 3.41
CA TYR A 223 -14.88 -0.16 2.03
C TYR A 223 -16.00 -1.18 1.81
N PRO A 224 -16.49 -1.35 0.57
CA PRO A 224 -17.46 -2.40 0.26
C PRO A 224 -16.87 -3.80 0.52
N PRO A 225 -17.68 -4.80 0.89
CA PRO A 225 -17.22 -6.17 1.21
C PRO A 225 -16.38 -6.84 0.12
N GLU A 226 -16.66 -6.54 -1.14
CA GLU A 226 -15.91 -7.03 -2.30
C GLU A 226 -14.44 -6.56 -2.28
N LEU A 227 -14.16 -5.44 -1.60
CA LEU A 227 -12.82 -4.87 -1.44
C LEU A 227 -12.22 -5.14 -0.05
N ALA A 228 -12.72 -6.18 0.63
CA ALA A 228 -12.25 -6.54 1.96
C ALA A 228 -10.81 -7.03 1.99
N ALA A 229 -10.26 -7.57 0.90
CA ALA A 229 -8.91 -8.13 0.87
C ALA A 229 -8.67 -9.06 2.09
N LEU A 230 -7.78 -8.66 3.01
CA LEU A 230 -7.43 -9.40 4.23
C LEU A 230 -8.09 -8.86 5.51
N SER A 231 -9.12 -8.01 5.37
CA SER A 231 -9.87 -7.44 6.49
C SER A 231 -11.13 -8.22 6.88
N LYS A 232 -11.56 -8.07 8.13
CA LYS A 232 -12.87 -8.51 8.61
C LYS A 232 -14.00 -7.72 7.93
N ILE A 233 -15.16 -8.37 7.74
CA ILE A 233 -16.39 -7.71 7.31
C ILE A 233 -17.33 -7.59 8.50
N ARG A 234 -17.81 -6.38 8.78
CA ARG A 234 -18.80 -6.11 9.84
C ARG A 234 -19.83 -5.11 9.38
N SER A 235 -21.10 -5.38 9.68
CA SER A 235 -22.23 -4.51 9.33
C SER A 235 -22.29 -4.14 7.83
N GLY A 236 -21.88 -5.06 6.96
CA GLY A 236 -21.90 -4.85 5.50
C GLY A 236 -20.72 -4.07 4.94
N PHE A 237 -19.67 -3.82 5.73
CA PHE A 237 -18.46 -3.12 5.28
C PHE A 237 -17.20 -3.88 5.64
N ALA A 238 -16.20 -3.80 4.76
CA ALA A 238 -14.84 -4.17 5.05
C ALA A 238 -14.25 -3.21 6.08
N LYS A 239 -13.73 -3.76 7.17
CA LYS A 239 -13.03 -3.01 8.20
C LYS A 239 -11.60 -2.76 7.73
N ARG A 240 -11.51 -1.80 6.82
CA ARG A 240 -10.29 -1.31 6.17
C ARG A 240 -10.32 0.22 6.11
N PHE A 241 -9.15 0.83 6.15
CA PHE A 241 -9.00 2.21 5.69
C PHE A 241 -7.76 2.38 4.82
N GLU A 242 -7.76 3.43 3.99
CA GLU A 242 -6.59 3.89 3.26
C GLU A 242 -6.26 5.33 3.68
N LEU A 243 -4.98 5.62 3.85
CA LEU A 243 -4.46 6.95 4.15
C LEU A 243 -4.02 7.61 2.84
N TYR A 244 -4.63 8.73 2.50
CA TYR A 244 -4.33 9.54 1.33
C TYR A 244 -3.70 10.88 1.70
N PHE A 245 -2.89 11.43 0.80
CA PHE A 245 -2.53 12.85 0.77
C PHE A 245 -2.89 13.44 -0.60
N GLY A 246 -4.01 14.16 -0.67
CA GLY A 246 -4.62 14.47 -1.96
C GLY A 246 -5.02 13.18 -2.69
N ASN A 247 -4.60 13.03 -3.94
CA ASN A 247 -4.87 11.86 -4.77
C ASN A 247 -3.77 10.78 -4.70
N LEU A 248 -2.88 10.84 -3.69
CA LEU A 248 -1.81 9.87 -3.51
C LEU A 248 -2.09 8.99 -2.30
N GLU A 249 -2.33 7.71 -2.53
CA GLU A 249 -2.39 6.70 -1.48
C GLU A 249 -1.02 6.54 -0.81
N LEU A 250 -0.98 6.67 0.51
CA LEU A 250 0.21 6.55 1.35
C LEU A 250 0.25 5.24 2.13
N GLY A 251 -0.91 4.68 2.47
CA GLY A 251 -0.98 3.43 3.20
C GLY A 251 -2.35 2.81 3.23
N ASN A 252 -2.38 1.53 3.58
CA ASN A 252 -3.56 0.68 3.55
C ASN A 252 -3.59 -0.19 4.81
N ALA A 253 -4.73 -0.20 5.49
CA ALA A 253 -4.89 -0.71 6.85
C ALA A 253 -6.11 -1.61 7.00
N PHE A 254 -6.02 -2.61 7.88
CA PHE A 254 -7.08 -3.59 8.11
C PHE A 254 -7.33 -3.82 9.60
N GLU A 255 -8.59 -4.13 9.94
CA GLU A 255 -8.87 -5.01 11.07
C GLU A 255 -8.69 -6.44 10.55
N GLU A 256 -7.65 -7.13 11.03
CA GLU A 256 -7.13 -8.33 10.39
C GLU A 256 -8.12 -9.50 10.39
N LEU A 257 -8.29 -10.15 9.25
CA LEU A 257 -9.04 -11.40 9.18
C LEU A 257 -8.24 -12.52 9.85
N THR A 258 -8.76 -13.01 10.98
CA THR A 258 -8.15 -14.07 11.78
C THR A 258 -8.80 -15.44 11.59
N ASP A 259 -9.96 -15.51 10.90
CA ASP A 259 -10.65 -16.77 10.62
C ASP A 259 -9.92 -17.58 9.54
N PRO A 260 -9.35 -18.76 9.87
CA PRO A 260 -8.62 -19.58 8.91
C PRO A 260 -9.50 -20.10 7.76
N ILE A 261 -10.77 -20.41 8.02
CA ILE A 261 -11.67 -20.97 7.02
C ILE A 261 -12.02 -19.89 6.00
N GLU A 262 -12.39 -18.70 6.47
CA GLU A 262 -12.72 -17.58 5.61
C GLU A 262 -11.50 -17.14 4.79
N GLN A 263 -10.35 -16.98 5.43
CA GLN A 263 -9.12 -16.53 4.77
C GLN A 263 -8.66 -17.50 3.67
N ILE A 264 -8.72 -18.81 3.93
CA ILE A 264 -8.40 -19.84 2.92
C ILE A 264 -9.42 -19.84 1.77
N SER A 265 -10.70 -19.57 2.06
CA SER A 265 -11.71 -19.41 1.02
C SER A 265 -11.40 -18.21 0.11
N ARG A 266 -11.02 -17.06 0.68
CA ARG A 266 -10.63 -15.87 -0.09
C ARG A 266 -9.41 -16.13 -0.96
N PHE A 267 -8.37 -16.78 -0.43
CA PHE A 267 -7.20 -17.17 -1.22
C PHE A 267 -7.54 -18.07 -2.42
N ARG A 268 -8.53 -18.96 -2.29
CA ARG A 268 -8.98 -19.78 -3.43
C ARG A 268 -9.66 -18.94 -4.50
N SER A 269 -10.50 -17.98 -4.11
CA SER A 269 -11.14 -17.05 -5.04
C SER A 269 -10.12 -16.16 -5.75
N GLU A 270 -9.16 -15.59 -5.03
CA GLU A 270 -8.06 -14.78 -5.58
C GLU A 270 -7.17 -15.58 -6.53
N ARG A 271 -6.93 -16.85 -6.21
CA ARG A 271 -6.21 -17.78 -7.08
C ARG A 271 -6.92 -18.00 -8.42
N GLU A 272 -8.23 -18.22 -8.40
CA GLU A 272 -9.02 -18.33 -9.64
C GLU A 272 -9.09 -16.98 -10.38
N LEU A 273 -9.13 -15.85 -9.68
CA LEU A 273 -9.05 -14.53 -10.31
C LEU A 273 -7.72 -14.35 -11.05
N ARG A 274 -6.57 -14.68 -10.44
CA ARG A 274 -5.27 -14.65 -11.12
C ARG A 274 -5.26 -15.49 -12.39
N LYS A 275 -5.83 -16.70 -12.32
CA LYS A 275 -5.97 -17.59 -13.48
C LYS A 275 -6.83 -16.97 -14.59
N ASN A 276 -7.95 -16.35 -14.23
CA ASN A 276 -8.82 -15.66 -15.19
C ASN A 276 -8.15 -14.42 -15.82
N LEU A 277 -7.27 -13.76 -15.07
CA LEU A 277 -6.43 -12.66 -15.56
C LEU A 277 -5.21 -13.14 -16.38
N GLY A 278 -5.04 -14.45 -16.59
CA GLY A 278 -3.91 -15.02 -17.31
C GLY A 278 -2.56 -14.89 -16.58
N LYS A 279 -2.58 -14.61 -15.28
CA LYS A 279 -1.38 -14.43 -14.45
C LYS A 279 -0.87 -15.77 -13.89
N GLU A 280 0.39 -15.78 -13.46
CA GLU A 280 0.95 -16.93 -12.74
C GLU A 280 0.16 -17.19 -11.45
N VAL A 281 -0.17 -18.46 -11.24
CA VAL A 281 -0.97 -18.91 -10.10
C VAL A 281 -0.07 -19.49 -9.03
N TYR A 282 -0.14 -18.94 -7.82
CA TYR A 282 0.70 -19.37 -6.69
C TYR A 282 0.01 -20.42 -5.82
N ALA A 283 0.80 -21.09 -4.99
CA ALA A 283 0.27 -21.88 -3.89
C ALA A 283 -0.18 -20.94 -2.75
N ILE A 284 -0.94 -21.47 -1.79
CA ILE A 284 -1.17 -20.76 -0.53
C ILE A 284 0.10 -20.89 0.31
N ASP A 285 0.51 -19.79 0.95
CA ASP A 285 1.68 -19.78 1.83
C ASP A 285 1.40 -20.65 3.06
N SER A 286 2.19 -21.72 3.22
CA SER A 286 2.04 -22.69 4.30
C SER A 286 2.35 -22.12 5.69
N GLY A 287 3.18 -21.06 5.75
CA GLY A 287 3.52 -20.37 6.99
C GLY A 287 2.32 -19.59 7.51
N LEU A 288 1.71 -18.78 6.64
CA LEU A 288 0.47 -18.07 6.98
C LEU A 288 -0.69 -19.03 7.29
N GLU A 289 -0.85 -20.11 6.51
CA GLU A 289 -1.88 -21.11 6.80
C GLU A 289 -1.70 -21.73 8.20
N ARG A 290 -0.46 -22.02 8.59
CA ARG A 290 -0.14 -22.49 9.95
C ARG A 290 -0.46 -21.42 10.99
N ALA A 291 -0.04 -20.17 10.78
CA ALA A 291 -0.29 -19.07 11.71
C ALA A 291 -1.78 -18.85 11.99
N LEU A 292 -2.61 -18.90 10.96
CA LEU A 292 -4.07 -18.80 11.08
C LEU A 292 -4.67 -19.96 11.91
N LYS A 293 -4.12 -21.18 11.77
CA LYS A 293 -4.56 -22.36 12.55
C LYS A 293 -4.09 -22.32 14.00
N GLU A 294 -2.89 -21.81 14.25
CA GLU A 294 -2.35 -21.59 15.59
C GLU A 294 -3.10 -20.48 16.34
N GLY A 295 -3.64 -19.53 15.58
CA GLY A 295 -4.45 -18.42 16.09
C GLY A 295 -3.67 -17.11 16.01
N ILE A 296 -4.13 -16.22 15.14
CA ILE A 296 -3.65 -14.83 15.12
C ILE A 296 -4.57 -14.04 16.07
N PRO A 297 -4.03 -13.31 17.06
CA PRO A 297 -4.83 -12.48 17.94
C PRO A 297 -5.57 -11.38 17.18
N ASP A 298 -6.69 -10.92 17.71
CA ASP A 298 -7.42 -9.79 17.14
C ASP A 298 -6.53 -8.54 17.13
N SER A 299 -6.22 -8.07 15.92
CA SER A 299 -5.27 -6.98 15.68
C SER A 299 -5.72 -6.09 14.54
N CYS A 300 -5.17 -4.87 14.51
CA CYS A 300 -5.16 -4.02 13.33
C CYS A 300 -3.73 -3.84 12.82
N GLY A 301 -3.58 -3.79 11.50
CA GLY A 301 -2.32 -3.56 10.81
C GLY A 301 -2.43 -2.47 9.76
N ILE A 302 -1.31 -1.85 9.41
CA ILE A 302 -1.21 -0.91 8.28
C ILE A 302 0.16 -1.05 7.60
N SER A 303 0.13 -0.98 6.28
CA SER A 303 1.31 -0.78 5.42
C SER A 303 1.37 0.66 4.94
N ILE A 304 2.53 1.30 4.99
CA ILE A 304 2.79 2.68 4.56
C ILE A 304 3.98 2.72 3.62
N GLY A 305 3.78 3.28 2.43
CA GLY A 305 4.85 3.53 1.46
C GLY A 305 5.74 4.69 1.90
N LEU A 306 6.92 4.40 2.44
CA LEU A 306 7.79 5.41 3.04
C LEU A 306 8.35 6.42 2.05
N ASP A 307 8.61 5.99 0.82
CA ASP A 307 9.08 6.89 -0.25
C ASP A 307 8.01 7.93 -0.63
N ARG A 308 6.73 7.53 -0.66
CA ARG A 308 5.60 8.43 -0.92
C ARG A 308 5.33 9.36 0.26
N LEU A 309 5.37 8.83 1.48
CA LEU A 309 5.20 9.65 2.68
C LEU A 309 6.29 10.73 2.77
N LEU A 310 7.54 10.37 2.52
CA LEU A 310 8.64 11.34 2.48
C LEU A 310 8.46 12.37 1.35
N LEU A 311 8.02 11.94 0.16
CA LEU A 311 7.72 12.84 -0.95
C LEU A 311 6.69 13.90 -0.55
N CYS A 312 5.59 13.49 0.09
CA CYS A 312 4.53 14.39 0.54
C CYS A 312 5.02 15.38 1.60
N ILE A 313 5.76 14.90 2.60
CA ILE A 313 6.29 15.75 3.68
C ILE A 313 7.25 16.81 3.15
N LEU A 314 8.10 16.46 2.18
CA LEU A 314 9.03 17.40 1.56
C LEU A 314 8.39 18.27 0.47
N GLY A 315 7.10 18.06 0.15
CA GLY A 315 6.38 18.82 -0.87
C GLY A 315 6.87 18.56 -2.30
N GLY A 316 7.42 17.37 -2.57
CA GLY A 316 7.92 16.98 -3.89
C GLY A 316 6.81 16.51 -4.85
N SER A 317 7.15 16.39 -6.13
CA SER A 317 6.19 16.05 -7.20
C SER A 317 6.42 14.68 -7.85
N SER A 318 7.58 14.07 -7.62
CA SER A 318 7.92 12.76 -8.14
C SER A 318 8.88 12.03 -7.19
N LEU A 319 8.74 10.71 -7.08
CA LEU A 319 9.69 9.85 -6.38
C LEU A 319 11.13 10.00 -6.89
N ARG A 320 11.35 10.52 -8.11
CA ARG A 320 12.70 10.90 -8.57
C ARG A 320 13.41 11.84 -7.59
N GLU A 321 12.68 12.71 -6.91
CA GLU A 321 13.26 13.72 -6.02
C GLU A 321 13.72 13.13 -4.68
N VAL A 322 13.16 12.01 -4.25
CA VAL A 322 13.36 11.48 -2.89
C VAL A 322 13.77 10.02 -2.82
N SER A 323 13.53 9.21 -3.85
CA SER A 323 13.74 7.75 -3.83
C SER A 323 15.00 7.34 -4.60
N PRO A 324 15.95 6.64 -3.95
CA PRO A 324 17.14 6.11 -4.62
C PRO A 324 16.81 4.91 -5.52
N TYR A 325 15.58 4.40 -5.46
CA TYR A 325 15.09 3.26 -6.23
C TYR A 325 14.39 3.67 -7.52
N TYR A 326 14.02 4.95 -7.65
CA TYR A 326 13.25 5.44 -8.78
C TYR A 326 14.01 5.35 -10.10
N GLY A 327 13.36 4.78 -11.11
CA GLY A 327 13.83 4.80 -12.49
C GLY A 327 15.06 3.94 -12.78
N LYS A 328 15.36 2.96 -11.92
CA LYS A 328 16.49 2.04 -12.12
C LYS A 328 16.30 1.14 -13.35
N PHE A 329 15.07 0.72 -13.69
CA PHE A 329 14.83 -0.17 -14.84
C PHE A 329 14.30 0.55 -16.09
N LEU A 330 13.94 1.84 -16.00
CA LEU A 330 13.41 2.65 -17.12
C LEU A 330 14.30 2.69 -18.38
N ASN A 331 15.60 2.44 -18.24
CA ASN A 331 16.56 2.43 -19.35
C ASN A 331 17.22 1.06 -19.58
N PHE A 332 16.81 0.04 -18.84
CA PHE A 332 17.30 -1.32 -19.04
C PHE A 332 16.45 -1.99 -20.12
N GLN A 333 16.90 -1.91 -21.37
CA GLN A 333 16.38 -2.79 -22.41
C GLN A 333 16.85 -4.20 -22.05
N ILE A 334 15.90 -5.08 -21.75
CA ILE A 334 16.15 -6.52 -21.79
C ILE A 334 16.45 -6.80 -23.26
N GLY A 335 17.75 -6.95 -23.59
CA GLY A 335 18.12 -7.55 -24.86
C GLY A 335 17.38 -8.88 -24.94
N SER A 336 16.68 -9.12 -26.05
CA SER A 336 16.06 -10.41 -26.32
C SER A 336 17.12 -11.49 -26.16
N GLU A 337 17.11 -12.21 -25.03
CA GLU A 337 17.79 -13.49 -24.94
C GLU A 337 16.86 -14.49 -25.65
N ASP A 338 17.40 -15.08 -26.73
CA ASP A 338 16.80 -16.11 -27.56
C ASP A 338 16.24 -17.31 -26.78
#